data_AF-A0A7S2SSU2-F1
#
_entry.id   AF-A0A7S2SSU2-F1
#
_cell.length_a   1.000
_cell.length_b   1.000
_cell.length_c   1.000
_cell.angle_alpha   90.00
_cell.angle_beta   90.00
_cell.angle_gamma   90.00
#
_symmetry.space_group_name_H-M   'P 1'
#
loop_
_entity.id
_entity.type
_entity.pdbx_description
1 polymer ?
#
loop_
_entity_poly.entity_id
_entity_poly.type
_entity_poly.pdbx_seq_one_letter_code
_entity_poly.pdbx_strand_id
1 'polypeptide(L)'
;HILAPSVPAGSTAMSFDDLLPNLNGYVSTEDKVQYLMYNAMSQLHANQFHAAQHHIEKARQIVAPLLVSTLDEHYNRAYEHMVTAQQLAELEEILRFREKEEELRRLHTPTKAEIL
;
A
#
# COMPACT_ATOMS: atom_id res chain seq x y z
N HIS A 1 -13.58 41.43 -9.04
CA HIS A 1 -14.17 40.12 -9.34
C HIS A 1 -13.28 39.45 -10.38
N ILE A 2 -12.24 38.72 -9.95
CA ILE A 2 -11.35 37.99 -10.87
C ILE A 2 -11.84 36.55 -10.88
N LEU A 3 -12.36 36.12 -12.02
CA LEU A 3 -12.84 34.78 -12.27
C LEU A 3 -11.63 33.83 -12.21
N ALA A 4 -11.58 32.94 -11.22
CA ALA A 4 -10.56 31.89 -11.17
C ALA A 4 -10.79 30.93 -12.36
N PRO A 5 -9.73 30.44 -13.02
CA PRO A 5 -9.87 29.50 -14.12
C PRO A 5 -10.48 28.19 -13.60
N SER A 6 -11.52 27.69 -14.28
CA SER A 6 -12.11 26.40 -13.99
C SER A 6 -11.08 25.30 -14.26
N VAL A 7 -10.62 24.65 -13.19
CA VAL A 7 -9.80 23.44 -13.30
C VAL A 7 -10.68 22.34 -13.91
N PRO A 8 -10.26 21.70 -15.01
CA PRO A 8 -11.00 20.59 -15.60
C PRO A 8 -11.04 19.43 -14.59
N ALA A 9 -12.24 18.91 -14.33
CA ALA A 9 -12.46 17.72 -13.52
C ALA A 9 -11.78 16.52 -14.21
N GLY A 10 -10.51 16.29 -13.91
CA GLY A 10 -9.71 15.24 -14.55
C GLY A 10 -8.20 15.29 -14.32
N SER A 11 -7.62 16.42 -13.90
CA SER A 11 -6.23 16.42 -13.43
C SER A 11 -6.16 15.98 -11.97
N THR A 12 -6.20 14.67 -11.73
CA THR A 12 -5.68 14.11 -10.48
C THR A 12 -4.24 14.60 -10.36
N ALA A 13 -3.92 15.35 -9.29
CA ALA A 13 -2.52 15.62 -8.96
C ALA A 13 -1.82 14.25 -8.93
N MET A 14 -0.83 14.05 -9.81
CA MET A 14 -0.11 12.77 -9.90
C MET A 14 0.31 12.35 -8.49
N SER A 15 -0.15 11.19 -8.02
CA SER A 15 0.19 10.76 -6.67
C SER A 15 1.70 10.58 -6.60
N PHE A 16 2.30 10.85 -5.44
CA PHE A 16 3.71 10.55 -5.25
C PHE A 16 4.00 9.07 -5.55
N ASP A 17 3.04 8.17 -5.28
CA ASP A 17 3.14 6.74 -5.62
C ASP A 17 3.30 6.48 -7.13
N ASP A 18 2.80 7.36 -7.98
CA ASP A 18 2.90 7.25 -9.43
C ASP A 18 4.23 7.81 -9.95
N LEU A 19 4.90 8.65 -9.15
CA LEU A 19 6.23 9.18 -9.42
C LEU A 19 7.34 8.22 -8.97
N LEU A 20 7.09 7.36 -7.98
CA LEU A 20 8.07 6.41 -7.44
C LEU A 20 8.87 5.62 -8.50
N PRO A 21 8.26 5.08 -9.58
CA PRO A 21 9.02 4.36 -10.62
C PRO A 21 10.09 5.21 -11.30
N ASN A 22 9.88 6.53 -11.39
CA ASN A 22 10.77 7.45 -12.07
C ASN A 22 11.90 7.99 -11.18
N LEU A 23 11.89 7.69 -9.88
CA LEU A 23 12.88 8.21 -8.90
C LEU A 23 14.14 7.35 -8.76
N ASN A 24 14.45 6.47 -9.72
CA ASN A 24 15.55 5.47 -9.60
C ASN A 24 16.95 6.09 -9.35
N GLY A 25 17.18 7.36 -9.67
CA GLY A 25 18.44 8.07 -9.41
C GLY A 25 18.44 8.97 -8.16
N TYR A 26 17.31 9.10 -7.47
CA TYR A 26 17.15 10.01 -6.33
C TYR A 26 16.80 9.30 -5.03
N VAL A 27 16.10 8.17 -5.12
CA VAL A 27 15.62 7.40 -3.97
C VAL A 27 16.00 5.95 -4.21
N SER A 28 16.60 5.30 -3.20
CA SER A 28 16.98 3.90 -3.32
C SER A 28 15.73 3.02 -3.44
N THR A 29 15.89 1.85 -4.04
CA THR A 29 14.77 0.90 -4.16
C THR A 29 14.24 0.47 -2.78
N GLU A 30 15.12 0.35 -1.79
CA GLU A 30 14.76 0.04 -0.41
C GLU A 30 13.89 1.15 0.20
N ASP A 31 14.30 2.41 0.08
CA ASP A 31 13.54 3.55 0.61
C ASP A 31 12.15 3.65 -0.03
N LYS A 32 12.02 3.33 -1.33
CA LYS A 32 10.71 3.29 -2.00
C LYS A 32 9.79 2.23 -1.40
N VAL A 33 10.33 1.04 -1.15
CA VAL A 33 9.56 -0.06 -0.55
C VAL A 33 9.16 0.27 0.89
N GLN A 34 10.09 0.80 1.68
CA GLN A 34 9.83 1.25 3.05
C GLN A 34 8.74 2.35 3.08
N TYR A 35 8.79 3.32 2.17
CA TYR A 35 7.77 4.34 2.03
C TYR A 35 6.38 3.73 1.74
N LEU A 36 6.29 2.80 0.79
CA LEU A 36 5.03 2.15 0.43
C LEU A 36 4.47 1.33 1.61
N MET A 37 5.31 0.58 2.32
CA MET A 37 4.91 -0.18 3.49
C MET A 37 4.44 0.71 4.65
N TYR A 38 5.12 1.84 4.90
CA TYR A 38 4.70 2.81 5.89
C TYR A 38 3.30 3.37 5.58
N ASN A 39 3.06 3.76 4.33
CA ASN A 39 1.76 4.24 3.92
C ASN A 39 0.69 3.15 4.00
N ALA A 40 0.99 1.91 3.60
CA ALA A 40 0.08 0.78 3.78
C ALA A 40 -0.35 0.63 5.25
N MET A 41 0.61 0.68 6.18
CA MET A 41 0.33 0.61 7.62
C MET A 41 -0.54 1.80 8.07
N SER A 42 -0.23 3.02 7.64
CA SER A 42 -1.02 4.21 7.97
C SER A 42 -2.47 4.12 7.45
N GLN A 43 -2.65 3.64 6.21
CA GLN A 43 -3.99 3.43 5.64
C GLN A 43 -4.75 2.31 6.36
N LEU A 44 -4.07 1.24 6.79
CA LEU A 44 -4.66 0.22 7.66
C LEU A 44 -5.14 0.83 8.98
N HIS A 45 -4.32 1.66 9.64
CA HIS A 45 -4.72 2.38 10.86
C HIS A 45 -6.00 3.20 10.65
N ALA A 46 -6.16 3.84 9.48
CA ALA A 46 -7.34 4.61 9.11
C ALA A 46 -8.54 3.76 8.60
N ASN A 47 -8.45 2.43 8.60
CA ASN A 47 -9.42 1.50 7.99
C ASN A 47 -9.68 1.78 6.49
N GLN A 48 -8.69 2.34 5.79
CA GLN A 48 -8.74 2.59 4.34
C GLN A 48 -8.17 1.39 3.59
N PHE A 49 -8.90 0.26 3.63
CA PHE A 49 -8.37 -1.03 3.16
C PHE A 49 -7.97 -1.06 1.69
N HIS A 50 -8.77 -0.47 0.80
CA HIS A 50 -8.42 -0.37 -0.62
C HIS A 50 -7.13 0.43 -0.85
N ALA A 51 -6.94 1.53 -0.12
CA ALA A 51 -5.73 2.33 -0.22
C ALA A 51 -4.52 1.56 0.35
N ALA A 52 -4.68 0.85 1.46
CA ALA A 52 -3.63 -0.02 1.99
C ALA A 52 -3.21 -1.12 1.00
N GLN A 53 -4.18 -1.80 0.41
CA GLN A 53 -3.95 -2.84 -0.60
C GLN A 53 -3.17 -2.30 -1.80
N HIS A 54 -3.51 -1.10 -2.29
CA HIS A 54 -2.78 -0.45 -3.38
C HIS A 54 -1.30 -0.25 -3.09
N HIS A 55 -0.95 0.19 -1.87
CA HIS A 55 0.45 0.41 -1.48
C HIS A 55 1.21 -0.92 -1.32
N ILE A 56 0.56 -1.94 -0.74
CA ILE A 56 1.12 -3.29 -0.62
C ILE A 56 1.42 -3.87 -2.01
N GLU A 57 0.48 -3.77 -2.95
CA GLU A 57 0.65 -4.27 -4.31
C GLU A 57 1.80 -3.55 -5.04
N LYS A 58 1.92 -2.23 -4.91
CA LYS A 58 3.05 -1.47 -5.46
C LYS A 58 4.38 -1.90 -4.86
N ALA A 59 4.45 -2.13 -3.55
CA ALA A 59 5.67 -2.61 -2.90
C ALA A 59 6.05 -4.00 -3.40
N ARG A 60 5.06 -4.89 -3.56
CA ARG A 60 5.25 -6.25 -4.09
C ARG A 60 5.80 -6.25 -5.52
N GLN A 61 5.31 -5.36 -6.37
CA GLN A 61 5.80 -5.20 -7.75
C GLN A 61 7.28 -4.79 -7.82
N ILE A 62 7.78 -4.12 -6.78
CA ILE A 62 9.20 -3.78 -6.67
C ILE A 62 10.01 -4.95 -6.11
N VAL A 63 9.55 -5.60 -5.03
CA VAL A 63 10.33 -6.63 -4.31
C VAL A 63 10.38 -7.95 -5.08
N ALA A 64 9.29 -8.38 -5.73
CA ALA A 64 9.21 -9.70 -6.36
C ALA A 64 10.27 -9.92 -7.47
N PRO A 65 10.51 -8.96 -8.41
CA PRO A 65 11.58 -9.11 -9.39
C PRO A 65 12.98 -9.12 -8.76
N LEU A 66 13.21 -8.31 -7.72
CA LEU A 66 14.51 -8.24 -7.02
C LEU A 66 14.85 -9.57 -6.36
N LEU A 67 13.86 -10.21 -5.73
CA LEU A 67 14.05 -11.53 -5.12
C LEU A 67 14.43 -12.54 -6.20
N VAL A 68 13.69 -12.60 -7.32
CA VAL A 68 13.99 -13.54 -8.41
C VAL A 68 15.37 -13.29 -9.03
N SER A 69 15.77 -12.03 -9.22
CA SER A 69 17.06 -11.71 -9.85
C SER A 69 18.25 -11.90 -8.93
N THR A 70 18.10 -11.72 -7.62
CA THR A 70 19.23 -11.77 -6.65
C THR A 70 19.54 -13.18 -6.14
N LEU A 71 18.67 -14.16 -6.42
CA LEU A 71 18.87 -15.56 -6.02
C LEU A 71 20.14 -16.20 -6.61
N ASP A 72 20.58 -15.73 -7.78
CA ASP A 72 21.73 -16.32 -8.49
C ASP A 72 23.06 -15.61 -8.18
N GLU A 73 23.01 -14.38 -7.67
CA GLU A 73 24.20 -13.52 -7.55
C GLU A 73 24.72 -13.44 -6.11
N HIS A 74 23.89 -13.12 -5.11
CA HIS A 74 24.35 -12.88 -3.73
C HIS A 74 23.31 -13.29 -2.67
N TYR A 75 23.49 -14.45 -2.04
CA TYR A 75 22.64 -14.97 -0.94
C TYR A 75 22.32 -13.93 0.15
N ASN A 76 23.30 -13.12 0.56
CA ASN A 76 23.09 -12.10 1.60
C ASN A 76 22.07 -11.02 1.18
N ARG A 77 22.06 -10.60 -0.08
CA ARG A 77 21.07 -9.63 -0.59
C ARG A 77 19.71 -10.27 -0.82
N ALA A 78 19.69 -11.51 -1.32
CA ALA A 78 18.44 -12.25 -1.47
C ALA A 78 17.73 -12.43 -0.11
N TYR A 79 18.50 -12.61 0.98
CA TYR A 79 17.96 -12.69 2.33
C TYR A 79 17.23 -11.41 2.77
N GLU A 80 17.83 -10.23 2.53
CA GLU A 80 17.18 -8.95 2.85
C GLU A 80 15.85 -8.81 2.11
N HIS A 81 15.83 -9.12 0.80
CA HIS A 81 14.59 -9.09 0.01
C HIS A 81 13.56 -10.14 0.46
N MET A 82 14.00 -11.31 0.93
CA MET A 82 13.12 -12.35 1.48
C MET A 82 12.45 -11.88 2.77
N VAL A 83 13.20 -11.23 3.67
CA VAL A 83 12.63 -10.64 4.91
C VAL A 83 11.61 -9.56 4.55
N THR A 84 11.90 -8.69 3.59
CA THR A 84 10.93 -7.69 3.14
C THR A 84 9.68 -8.33 2.53
N ALA A 85 9.82 -9.41 1.75
CA ALA A 85 8.69 -10.16 1.21
C ALA A 85 7.83 -10.80 2.31
N GLN A 86 8.45 -11.32 3.38
CA GLN A 86 7.73 -11.82 4.55
C GLN A 86 6.94 -10.69 5.23
N GLN A 87 7.55 -9.53 5.46
CA GLN A 87 6.87 -8.38 6.07
C GLN A 87 5.69 -7.90 5.22
N LEU A 88 5.78 -7.95 3.89
CA LEU A 88 4.65 -7.66 3.00
C LEU A 88 3.54 -8.70 3.15
N ALA A 89 3.87 -9.99 3.25
CA ALA A 89 2.88 -11.04 3.49
C ALA A 89 2.17 -10.87 4.84
N GLU A 90 2.89 -10.48 5.89
CA GLU A 90 2.30 -10.16 7.19
C GLU A 90 1.34 -8.97 7.11
N LEU A 91 1.68 -7.92 6.36
CA LEU A 91 0.77 -6.79 6.12
C LEU A 91 -0.49 -7.19 5.34
N GLU A 92 -0.37 -8.07 4.34
CA GLU A 92 -1.53 -8.63 3.63
C GLU A 92 -2.45 -9.43 4.54
N GLU A 93 -1.87 -10.23 5.45
CA GLU A 93 -2.64 -10.99 6.42
C GLU A 93 -3.39 -10.08 7.40
N ILE A 94 -2.71 -9.05 7.94
CA ILE A 94 -3.32 -8.03 8.80
C ILE A 94 -4.46 -7.31 8.07
N LEU A 95 -4.26 -6.97 6.80
CA LEU A 95 -5.30 -6.34 5.97
C LEU A 95 -6.54 -7.22 5.91
N ARG A 96 -6.39 -8.49 5.51
CA ARG A 96 -7.52 -9.42 5.39
C ARG A 96 -8.22 -9.64 6.73
N PHE A 97 -7.46 -9.74 7.82
CA PHE A 97 -8.01 -9.91 9.16
C PHE A 97 -8.86 -8.69 9.56
N ARG A 98 -8.35 -7.47 9.36
CA ARG A 98 -9.09 -6.25 9.73
C ARG A 98 -10.29 -5.97 8.84
N GLU A 99 -10.21 -6.29 7.55
CA GLU A 99 -11.38 -6.25 6.66
C GLU A 99 -12.49 -7.18 7.16
N LYS A 100 -12.13 -8.40 7.56
CA LYS A 100 -13.09 -9.36 8.10
C LYS A 100 -13.67 -8.92 9.45
N GLU A 101 -12.83 -8.37 10.33
CA GLU A 101 -13.28 -7.80 11.61
C GLU A 101 -14.30 -6.66 11.38
N GLU A 102 -14.03 -5.76 10.43
CA GLU A 102 -14.94 -4.66 10.08
C GLU A 102 -16.26 -5.17 9.48
N GLU A 103 -16.20 -6.18 8.61
CA GLU A 103 -17.38 -6.86 8.06
C GLU A 103 -18.24 -7.48 9.17
N LEU A 104 -17.62 -8.25 10.07
CA LEU A 104 -18.30 -8.89 11.20
C LEU A 104 -18.92 -7.85 12.15
N ARG A 105 -18.23 -6.74 12.41
CA ARG A 105 -18.73 -5.64 13.23
C ARG A 105 -19.99 -5.01 12.63
N ARG A 106 -20.02 -4.84 11.30
CA ARG A 106 -21.20 -4.32 10.58
C ARG A 106 -22.39 -5.28 10.63
N LEU A 107 -22.14 -6.59 10.62
CA LEU A 107 -23.20 -7.60 10.74
C LEU A 107 -23.79 -7.67 12.16
N HIS A 108 -22.97 -7.47 13.20
CA HIS A 108 -23.40 -7.54 14.61
C HIS A 108 -23.88 -6.20 15.17
N THR A 109 -23.81 -5.09 14.41
CA THR A 109 -24.43 -3.83 14.85
C THR A 109 -25.94 -3.96 14.64
N PRO A 110 -26.77 -4.00 15.69
CA PRO A 110 -28.22 -4.07 15.50
C PRO A 110 -28.64 -2.81 14.76
N THR A 111 -29.23 -2.99 13.58
CA THR A 111 -29.82 -1.90 12.81
C THR A 111 -30.84 -1.24 13.75
N LYS A 112 -30.59 0.01 14.14
CA LYS A 112 -31.46 0.81 15.02
C LYS A 112 -32.91 0.98 14.48
N ALA A 113 -33.20 0.37 13.34
CA ALA A 113 -34.45 0.39 12.59
C ALA A 113 -35.44 -0.73 12.96
N GLU A 114 -35.10 -1.68 13.84
CA GLU A 114 -36.03 -2.76 14.26
C GLU A 114 -36.66 -2.54 15.65
N ILE A 115 -36.40 -1.40 16.31
CA ILE A 115 -36.88 -1.10 17.67
C ILE A 115 -37.78 0.16 17.72
N LEU A 116 -38.37 0.58 16.60
CA LEU A 116 -39.42 1.62 16.55
C LEU A 116 -40.58 1.15 15.68
#